data_AF-A0A2T6D1J8-F1
#
_entry.id   AF-A0A2T6D1J8-F1
#
_cell.length_a   1.000
_cell.length_b   1.000
_cell.length_c   1.000
_cell.angle_alpha   90.00
_cell.angle_beta   90.00
_cell.angle_gamma   90.00
#
_symmetry.space_group_name_H-M   'P 1'
#
loop_
_entity.id
_entity.type
_entity.pdbx_description
1 polymer ?
#
loop_
_entity_poly.entity_id
_entity_poly.type
_entity_poly.pdbx_seq_one_letter_code
_entity_poly.pdbx_strand_id
1 'polypeptide(L)'
;MPPCKLVPLVVAAGLLSMACASAQVANSDFKIDKITPAFQQSPDGAGTYNKRVRQAKNWLEIETAFDWTPRTKDVKYLDDLTFTYYILLNNQQVTQDRKPTMLVGTVTHTTVMPGKDLKSVMYVAPRTLDRFFDGGSVTNPASAVFDVGVTITSQGQVVASNSLKGRGEWWTQYQPVQGFVLNKSETPFSHLAWDYFEPVKAKTSGN
;
A
#
# COMPACT_ATOMS: atom_id res chain seq x y z
N MET A 1 -17.34 72.29 -5.11
CA MET A 1 -17.94 71.34 -4.14
C MET A 1 -18.47 70.13 -4.94
N PRO A 2 -18.32 68.89 -4.43
CA PRO A 2 -18.17 67.60 -5.17
C PRO A 2 -19.52 67.07 -5.74
N PRO A 3 -19.68 65.83 -6.31
CA PRO A 3 -18.76 64.67 -6.51
C PRO A 3 -18.70 64.12 -7.96
N CYS A 4 -17.58 63.56 -8.44
CA CYS A 4 -17.02 62.22 -8.20
C CYS A 4 -17.97 61.05 -8.57
N LYS A 5 -17.74 60.42 -9.73
CA LYS A 5 -18.21 59.06 -10.04
C LYS A 5 -17.07 58.25 -10.65
N LEU A 6 -16.61 57.27 -9.88
CA LEU A 6 -15.69 56.20 -10.27
C LEU A 6 -16.39 55.24 -11.24
N VAL A 7 -15.70 54.84 -12.30
CA VAL A 7 -16.03 53.65 -13.10
C VAL A 7 -14.88 52.66 -12.91
N PRO A 8 -15.13 51.42 -12.44
CA PRO A 8 -14.06 50.44 -12.29
C PRO A 8 -13.80 49.75 -13.63
N LEU A 9 -12.51 49.72 -14.00
CA LEU A 9 -11.96 48.90 -15.07
C LEU A 9 -11.91 47.44 -14.57
N VAL A 10 -12.72 46.56 -15.16
CA VAL A 10 -12.67 45.12 -14.89
C VAL A 10 -11.50 44.52 -15.68
N VAL A 11 -10.45 44.10 -14.97
CA VAL A 11 -9.37 43.28 -15.53
C VAL A 11 -9.74 41.81 -15.32
N ALA A 12 -10.09 41.13 -16.41
CA ALA A 12 -10.30 39.67 -16.40
C ALA A 12 -8.93 38.97 -16.48
N ALA A 13 -8.43 38.48 -15.34
CA ALA A 13 -7.27 37.59 -15.30
C ALA A 13 -7.73 36.16 -15.62
N GLY A 14 -7.37 35.67 -16.81
CA GLY A 14 -7.60 34.29 -17.22
C GLY A 14 -6.75 33.32 -16.40
N LEU A 15 -7.41 32.45 -15.64
CA LEU A 15 -6.81 31.33 -14.92
C LEU A 15 -6.26 30.30 -15.93
N LEU A 16 -4.94 30.10 -15.91
CA LEU A 16 -4.28 29.00 -16.59
C LEU A 16 -4.57 27.72 -15.78
N SER A 17 -5.55 26.93 -16.22
CA SER A 17 -5.85 25.62 -15.63
C SER A 17 -4.70 24.66 -15.96
N MET A 18 -3.80 24.48 -14.99
CA MET A 18 -2.77 23.45 -15.02
C MET A 18 -3.45 22.09 -14.80
N ALA A 19 -3.89 21.46 -15.89
CA ALA A 19 -4.30 20.08 -15.88
C ALA A 19 -3.04 19.23 -15.64
N CYS A 20 -2.86 18.76 -14.39
CA CYS A 20 -1.93 17.67 -14.11
C CYS A 20 -2.47 16.41 -14.80
N ALA A 21 -2.07 16.22 -16.06
CA ALA A 21 -2.12 14.92 -16.69
C ALA A 21 -1.21 14.00 -15.86
N SER A 22 -1.80 12.98 -15.24
CA SER A 22 -1.06 11.88 -14.63
C SER A 22 -0.27 11.19 -15.73
N ALA A 23 1.01 11.55 -15.85
CA ALA A 23 1.95 10.80 -16.66
C ALA A 23 2.07 9.41 -16.04
N GLN A 24 1.39 8.43 -16.62
CA GLN A 24 1.84 7.05 -16.46
C GLN A 24 3.32 7.04 -16.85
N VAL A 25 4.18 6.67 -15.92
CA VAL A 25 5.62 6.49 -16.16
C VAL A 25 5.74 5.33 -17.15
N ALA A 26 5.63 5.63 -18.44
CA ALA A 26 5.53 4.68 -19.55
C ALA A 26 6.88 4.03 -19.89
N ASN A 27 7.87 4.14 -19.01
CA ASN A 27 9.23 3.69 -19.25
C ASN A 27 9.95 3.49 -17.92
N SER A 28 9.42 2.62 -17.06
CA SER A 28 10.13 2.20 -15.87
C SER A 28 10.58 0.75 -16.00
N ASP A 29 11.71 0.45 -15.36
CA ASP A 29 12.30 -0.88 -15.31
C ASP A 29 11.44 -1.86 -14.50
N PHE A 30 10.32 -1.36 -13.93
CA PHE A 30 9.45 -2.04 -13.01
C PHE A 30 8.02 -2.12 -13.53
N LYS A 31 7.37 -3.24 -13.24
CA LYS A 31 5.96 -3.44 -13.53
C LYS A 31 5.29 -4.16 -12.36
N ILE A 32 4.16 -3.63 -11.88
CA ILE A 32 3.32 -4.35 -10.91
C ILE A 32 2.31 -5.19 -11.69
N ASP A 33 2.48 -6.51 -11.65
CA ASP A 33 1.67 -7.46 -12.43
C ASP A 33 0.36 -7.79 -11.75
N LYS A 34 0.37 -7.99 -10.43
CA LYS A 34 -0.80 -8.43 -9.68
C LYS A 34 -0.75 -7.98 -8.24
N ILE A 35 -1.89 -7.57 -7.72
CA ILE A 35 -2.12 -7.34 -6.29
C ILE A 35 -3.18 -8.35 -5.84
N THR A 36 -2.91 -9.12 -4.79
CA THR A 36 -3.79 -10.21 -4.34
C THR A 36 -4.07 -10.08 -2.84
N PRO A 37 -5.27 -9.62 -2.46
CA PRO A 37 -5.76 -9.73 -1.09
C PRO A 37 -6.15 -11.18 -0.77
N ALA A 38 -5.64 -11.73 0.33
CA ALA A 38 -5.95 -13.06 0.84
C ALA A 38 -6.17 -13.02 2.35
N PHE A 39 -6.85 -14.02 2.88
CA PHE A 39 -6.99 -14.23 4.32
C PHE A 39 -6.15 -15.42 4.74
N GLN A 40 -5.20 -15.17 5.63
CA GLN A 40 -4.30 -16.19 6.17
C GLN A 40 -4.57 -16.40 7.65
N GLN A 41 -4.67 -17.66 8.05
CA GLN A 41 -4.71 -17.98 9.48
C GLN A 41 -3.34 -17.75 10.09
N SER A 42 -3.33 -17.39 11.37
CA SER A 42 -2.06 -17.36 12.12
C SER A 42 -1.44 -18.76 12.07
N PRO A 43 -0.14 -18.91 11.81
CA PRO A 43 0.49 -20.22 11.80
C PRO A 43 0.33 -20.89 13.16
N ASP A 44 -0.10 -22.14 13.17
CA ASP A 44 -0.09 -22.97 14.38
C ASP A 44 1.35 -23.38 14.68
N GLY A 45 1.84 -23.06 15.88
CA GLY A 45 3.21 -23.38 16.27
C GLY A 45 3.40 -24.90 16.37
N ALA A 46 4.37 -25.45 15.63
CA ALA A 46 4.84 -26.82 15.86
C ALA A 46 5.67 -26.86 17.15
N GLY A 47 5.07 -27.24 18.28
CA GLY A 47 5.80 -27.39 19.55
C GLY A 47 4.93 -27.46 20.80
N THR A 48 5.58 -27.46 21.97
CA THR A 48 4.94 -27.50 23.31
C THR A 48 4.27 -26.19 23.72
N TYR A 49 4.33 -25.15 22.88
CA TYR A 49 3.72 -23.84 23.11
C TYR A 49 2.20 -23.91 22.97
N ASN A 50 1.50 -24.15 24.09
CA ASN A 50 0.06 -24.35 24.14
C ASN A 50 -0.67 -23.12 24.70
N LYS A 51 -0.73 -22.04 23.93
CA LYS A 51 -1.66 -20.92 24.18
C LYS A 51 -2.79 -21.01 23.16
N ARG A 52 -3.90 -21.65 23.55
CA ARG A 52 -5.08 -21.80 22.69
C ARG A 52 -5.71 -20.43 22.44
N VAL A 53 -5.74 -20.01 21.19
CA VAL A 53 -6.58 -18.88 20.76
C VAL A 53 -8.01 -19.42 20.63
N ARG A 54 -8.98 -18.80 21.29
CA ARG A 54 -10.40 -19.25 21.30
C ARG A 54 -11.00 -19.35 19.88
N GLN A 55 -10.49 -18.56 18.95
CA GLN A 55 -10.87 -18.58 17.54
C GLN A 55 -9.69 -18.04 16.73
N ALA A 56 -9.14 -18.86 15.83
CA ALA A 56 -8.12 -18.38 14.90
C ALA A 56 -8.73 -17.25 14.06
N LYS A 57 -8.15 -16.05 14.17
CA LYS A 57 -8.59 -14.91 13.37
C LYS A 57 -7.70 -14.76 12.14
N ASN A 58 -8.32 -14.37 11.04
CA ASN A 58 -7.64 -14.23 9.76
C ASN A 58 -6.90 -12.90 9.68
N TRP A 59 -5.64 -12.97 9.29
CA TRP A 59 -4.85 -11.84 8.85
C TRP A 59 -5.25 -11.52 7.41
N LEU A 60 -5.38 -10.23 7.10
CA LEU A 60 -5.46 -9.80 5.71
C LEU A 60 -4.02 -9.71 5.18
N GLU A 61 -3.70 -10.56 4.22
CA GLU A 61 -2.45 -10.56 3.47
C GLU A 61 -2.67 -9.84 2.14
N ILE A 62 -1.77 -8.93 1.78
CA ILE A 62 -1.76 -8.25 0.48
C ILE A 62 -0.45 -8.60 -0.21
N GLU A 63 -0.48 -9.61 -1.07
CA GLU A 63 0.64 -9.96 -1.93
C GLU A 63 0.69 -9.02 -3.14
N THR A 64 1.88 -8.63 -3.56
CA THR A 64 2.13 -7.92 -4.81
C THR A 64 3.20 -8.63 -5.61
N ALA A 65 2.82 -9.11 -6.80
CA ALA A 65 3.73 -9.64 -7.79
C ALA A 65 4.20 -8.52 -8.71
N PHE A 66 5.51 -8.47 -8.98
CA PHE A 66 6.11 -7.45 -9.83
C PHE A 66 7.30 -8.02 -10.63
N ASP A 67 7.58 -7.37 -11.76
CA ASP A 67 8.76 -7.60 -12.56
C ASP A 67 9.74 -6.45 -12.36
N TRP A 68 11.05 -6.77 -12.39
CA TRP A 68 12.12 -5.80 -12.50
C TRP A 68 13.12 -6.22 -13.59
N THR A 69 13.22 -5.42 -14.64
CA THR A 69 14.15 -5.61 -15.76
C THR A 69 15.00 -4.34 -15.93
N PRO A 70 16.22 -4.29 -15.36
CA PRO A 70 17.07 -3.11 -15.47
C PRO A 70 17.46 -2.86 -16.93
N ARG A 71 17.55 -1.58 -17.32
CA ARG A 71 17.99 -1.19 -18.66
C ARG A 71 19.42 -1.59 -18.98
N THR A 72 20.26 -1.59 -17.95
CA THR A 72 21.68 -1.85 -18.08
C THR A 72 22.06 -3.11 -17.32
N LYS A 73 22.95 -3.92 -17.90
CA LYS A 73 23.31 -5.25 -17.38
C LYS A 73 24.25 -5.21 -16.16
N ASP A 74 24.77 -4.04 -15.81
CA ASP A 74 25.66 -3.80 -14.68
C ASP A 74 24.91 -3.77 -13.33
N VAL A 75 23.63 -3.41 -13.34
CA VAL A 75 22.80 -3.41 -12.14
C VAL A 75 22.37 -4.84 -11.82
N LYS A 76 23.01 -5.43 -10.81
CA LYS A 76 22.75 -6.82 -10.38
C LYS A 76 21.81 -6.93 -9.19
N TYR A 77 21.78 -5.90 -8.34
CA TYR A 77 21.00 -5.89 -7.11
C TYR A 77 20.44 -4.50 -6.82
N LEU A 78 19.32 -4.44 -6.10
CA LEU A 78 18.81 -3.24 -5.46
C LEU A 78 18.69 -3.45 -3.95
N ASP A 79 19.33 -2.56 -3.20
CA ASP A 79 19.36 -2.59 -1.73
C ASP A 79 18.33 -1.66 -1.07
N ASP A 80 17.63 -0.87 -1.89
CA ASP A 80 16.62 0.09 -1.47
C ASP A 80 15.46 0.14 -2.48
N LEU A 81 14.59 -0.85 -2.40
CA LEU A 81 13.34 -0.90 -3.15
C LEU A 81 12.15 -0.80 -2.19
N THR A 82 11.50 0.36 -2.15
CA THR A 82 10.45 0.65 -1.16
C THR A 82 9.07 0.53 -1.77
N PHE A 83 8.24 -0.31 -1.19
CA PHE A 83 6.83 -0.44 -1.51
C PHE A 83 6.01 0.35 -0.51
N THR A 84 5.03 1.12 -0.99
CA THR A 84 3.98 1.70 -0.15
C THR A 84 2.66 1.07 -0.54
N TYR A 85 1.95 0.55 0.45
CA TYR A 85 0.64 -0.08 0.30
C TYR A 85 -0.44 0.86 0.83
N TYR A 86 -1.47 1.08 0.02
CA TYR A 86 -2.65 1.87 0.32
C TYR A 86 -3.87 0.95 0.30
N ILE A 87 -4.40 0.57 1.46
CA ILE A 87 -5.50 -0.40 1.58
C ILE A 87 -6.78 0.37 1.92
N LEU A 88 -7.71 0.44 0.98
CA LEU A 88 -9.02 1.07 1.19
C LEU A 88 -9.99 0.03 1.75
N LEU A 89 -10.38 0.20 3.01
CA LEU A 89 -11.29 -0.72 3.68
C LEU A 89 -12.73 -0.51 3.20
N ASN A 90 -13.48 -1.61 3.09
CA ASN A 90 -14.90 -1.57 2.78
C ASN A 90 -15.75 -1.35 4.05
N ASN A 91 -15.42 -0.33 4.85
CA ASN A 91 -16.00 -0.09 6.17
C ASN A 91 -16.84 1.19 6.27
N GLN A 92 -17.14 1.83 5.14
CA GLN A 92 -17.91 3.10 5.09
C GLN A 92 -19.29 3.05 5.77
N GLN A 93 -19.83 1.86 6.04
CA GLN A 93 -21.11 1.69 6.74
C GLN A 93 -21.01 1.91 8.24
N VAL A 94 -19.83 1.73 8.83
CA VAL A 94 -19.57 1.85 10.27
C VAL A 94 -18.75 3.09 10.63
N THR A 95 -18.26 3.83 9.63
CA THR A 95 -17.57 5.11 9.86
C THR A 95 -18.57 6.25 10.06
N GLN A 96 -18.23 7.20 10.93
CA GLN A 96 -19.10 8.33 11.28
C GLN A 96 -19.42 9.23 10.08
N ASP A 97 -18.44 9.45 9.20
CA ASP A 97 -18.55 10.32 8.03
C ASP A 97 -18.99 9.57 6.75
N ARG A 98 -19.31 8.28 6.87
CA ARG A 98 -19.66 7.38 5.76
C ARG A 98 -18.61 7.30 4.66
N LYS A 99 -17.34 7.55 4.99
CA LYS A 99 -16.21 7.38 4.07
C LYS A 99 -15.42 6.13 4.40
N PRO A 100 -14.84 5.44 3.41
CA PRO A 100 -13.95 4.32 3.67
C PRO A 100 -12.65 4.81 4.33
N THR A 101 -12.06 3.97 5.18
CA THR A 101 -10.75 4.22 5.78
C THR A 101 -9.63 3.72 4.88
N MET A 102 -8.60 4.54 4.64
CA MET A 102 -7.38 4.12 3.94
C MET A 102 -6.27 3.84 4.94
N LEU A 103 -5.85 2.58 5.05
CA LEU A 103 -4.66 2.20 5.82
C LEU A 103 -3.43 2.32 4.94
N VAL A 104 -2.32 2.79 5.50
CA VAL A 104 -1.04 2.92 4.79
C VAL A 104 0.09 2.28 5.57
N GLY A 105 0.97 1.58 4.85
CA GLY A 105 2.24 1.10 5.38
C GLY A 105 3.27 0.90 4.28
N THR A 106 4.52 0.76 4.71
CA THR A 106 5.68 0.69 3.81
C THR A 106 6.56 -0.49 4.18
N VAL A 107 7.19 -1.08 3.17
CA VAL A 107 8.26 -2.07 3.32
C VAL A 107 9.38 -1.74 2.35
N THR A 108 10.61 -1.78 2.84
CA THR A 108 11.80 -1.66 2.00
C THR A 108 12.44 -3.02 1.86
N HIS A 109 12.69 -3.43 0.63
CA HIS A 109 13.44 -4.64 0.32
C HIS A 109 14.90 -4.33 0.02
N THR A 110 15.75 -5.32 0.27
CA THR A 110 17.20 -5.27 0.03
C THR A 110 17.63 -6.49 -0.76
N THR A 111 18.77 -6.41 -1.47
CA THR A 111 19.34 -7.54 -2.21
C THR A 111 18.36 -8.11 -3.25
N VAL A 112 17.44 -7.29 -3.77
CA VAL A 112 16.49 -7.70 -4.80
C VAL A 112 17.29 -7.95 -6.07
N MET A 113 17.05 -9.06 -6.78
CA MET A 113 17.67 -9.36 -8.07
C MET A 113 16.71 -9.06 -9.23
N PRO A 114 17.21 -8.71 -10.42
CA PRO A 114 16.40 -8.63 -11.63
C PRO A 114 15.67 -9.93 -11.88
N GLY A 115 14.39 -9.84 -12.25
CA GLY A 115 13.57 -11.02 -12.41
C GLY A 115 12.13 -10.70 -12.75
N LYS A 116 11.37 -11.78 -12.90
CA LYS A 116 9.92 -11.74 -13.09
C LYS A 116 9.23 -12.44 -11.94
N ASP A 117 7.98 -12.06 -11.69
CA ASP A 117 7.15 -12.62 -10.62
C ASP A 117 7.82 -12.52 -9.23
N LEU A 118 8.59 -11.46 -9.01
CA LEU A 118 9.13 -11.10 -7.70
C LEU A 118 7.99 -10.73 -6.77
N LYS A 119 8.13 -10.96 -5.45
CA LYS A 119 7.01 -10.84 -4.51
C LYS A 119 7.31 -9.92 -3.34
N SER A 120 6.42 -8.96 -3.11
CA SER A 120 6.34 -8.20 -1.87
C SER A 120 5.03 -8.52 -1.15
N VAL A 121 4.99 -8.34 0.17
CA VAL A 121 3.81 -8.62 0.97
C VAL A 121 3.71 -7.72 2.19
N MET A 122 2.47 -7.30 2.48
CA MET A 122 2.09 -6.59 3.71
C MET A 122 0.85 -7.24 4.33
N TYR A 123 0.65 -6.99 5.63
CA TYR A 123 -0.40 -7.62 6.41
C TYR A 123 -1.19 -6.61 7.23
N VAL A 124 -2.47 -6.89 7.46
CA VAL A 124 -3.30 -6.20 8.45
C VAL A 124 -3.75 -7.22 9.51
N ALA A 125 -3.46 -6.89 10.78
CA ALA A 125 -3.75 -7.77 11.90
C ALA A 125 -5.26 -7.95 12.10
N PRO A 126 -5.72 -9.12 12.60
CA PRO A 126 -7.14 -9.35 12.79
C PRO A 126 -7.79 -8.36 13.78
N ARG A 127 -7.07 -7.95 14.83
CA ARG A 127 -7.56 -6.92 15.77
C ARG A 127 -7.71 -5.55 15.13
N THR A 128 -6.91 -5.25 14.12
CA THR A 128 -7.06 -4.04 13.31
C THR A 128 -8.34 -4.11 12.49
N LEU A 129 -8.63 -5.25 11.85
CA LEU A 129 -9.88 -5.46 11.15
C LEU A 129 -11.07 -5.33 12.11
N ASP A 130 -11.03 -5.99 13.27
CA ASP A 130 -12.09 -5.84 14.28
C ASP A 130 -12.32 -4.35 14.65
N ARG A 131 -11.24 -3.58 14.85
CA ARG A 131 -11.32 -2.16 15.20
C ARG A 131 -12.01 -1.33 14.12
N PHE A 132 -11.64 -1.52 12.85
CA PHE A 132 -12.16 -0.70 11.75
C PHE A 132 -13.52 -1.15 11.22
N PHE A 133 -13.97 -2.35 11.58
CA PHE A 133 -15.29 -2.90 11.24
C PHE A 133 -16.24 -2.94 12.44
N ASP A 134 -15.95 -2.22 13.53
CA ASP A 134 -16.76 -2.13 14.75
C ASP A 134 -17.13 -3.51 15.34
N GLY A 135 -16.15 -4.40 15.41
CA GLY A 135 -16.31 -5.79 15.86
C GLY A 135 -17.06 -6.69 14.89
N GLY A 136 -17.45 -6.20 13.72
CA GLY A 136 -18.09 -6.96 12.66
C GLY A 136 -17.22 -8.08 12.11
N SER A 137 -17.84 -9.22 11.78
CA SER A 137 -17.15 -10.36 11.17
C SER A 137 -16.84 -10.10 9.70
N VAL A 138 -15.56 -9.96 9.38
CA VAL A 138 -15.08 -9.95 8.01
C VAL A 138 -14.66 -11.37 7.61
N THR A 139 -15.41 -11.98 6.70
CA THR A 139 -15.27 -13.42 6.39
C THR A 139 -14.46 -13.71 5.13
N ASN A 140 -14.23 -12.71 4.28
CA ASN A 140 -13.41 -12.87 3.08
C ASN A 140 -12.71 -11.54 2.71
N PRO A 141 -11.65 -11.57 1.88
CA PRO A 141 -10.91 -10.36 1.52
C PRO A 141 -11.76 -9.31 0.78
N ALA A 142 -12.74 -9.72 -0.04
CA ALA A 142 -13.58 -8.80 -0.81
C ALA A 142 -14.58 -8.02 0.07
N SER A 143 -15.00 -8.58 1.21
CA SER A 143 -15.78 -7.83 2.21
C SER A 143 -14.91 -6.92 3.09
N ALA A 144 -13.60 -7.19 3.18
CA ALA A 144 -12.64 -6.37 3.92
C ALA A 144 -12.13 -5.17 3.11
N VAL A 145 -11.83 -5.40 1.83
CA VAL A 145 -11.07 -4.49 0.99
C VAL A 145 -11.93 -4.00 -0.16
N PHE A 146 -12.09 -2.68 -0.26
CA PHE A 146 -12.70 -2.06 -1.42
C PHE A 146 -11.70 -1.94 -2.57
N ASP A 147 -10.47 -1.51 -2.32
CA ASP A 147 -9.40 -1.41 -3.31
C ASP A 147 -8.03 -1.43 -2.62
N VAL A 148 -6.97 -1.69 -3.39
CA VAL A 148 -5.58 -1.60 -2.93
C VAL A 148 -4.78 -0.85 -3.97
N GLY A 149 -4.01 0.14 -3.54
CA GLY A 149 -2.99 0.82 -4.33
C GLY A 149 -1.61 0.39 -3.85
N VAL A 150 -0.66 0.26 -4.78
CA VAL A 150 0.74 0.00 -4.46
C VAL A 150 1.61 0.91 -5.30
N THR A 151 2.61 1.53 -4.67
CA THR A 151 3.67 2.27 -5.35
C THR A 151 5.02 1.65 -5.02
N ILE A 152 5.89 1.50 -6.02
CA ILE A 152 7.28 1.11 -5.88
C ILE A 152 8.14 2.37 -6.03
N THR A 153 9.02 2.62 -5.07
CA THR A 153 9.97 3.73 -5.05
C THR A 153 11.39 3.18 -5.04
N SER A 154 12.23 3.69 -5.93
CA SER A 154 13.66 3.42 -5.97
C SER A 154 14.41 4.75 -6.08
N GLN A 155 15.49 4.91 -5.31
CA GLN A 155 16.29 6.15 -5.30
C GLN A 155 15.44 7.43 -5.06
N GLY A 156 14.40 7.31 -4.22
CA GLY A 156 13.50 8.41 -3.87
C GLY A 156 12.48 8.79 -4.95
N GLN A 157 12.41 8.06 -6.07
CA GLN A 157 11.44 8.29 -7.14
C GLN A 157 10.44 7.15 -7.25
N VAL A 158 9.16 7.46 -7.47
CA VAL A 158 8.15 6.44 -7.78
C VAL A 158 8.44 5.88 -9.16
N VAL A 159 8.81 4.60 -9.22
CA VAL A 159 9.17 3.89 -10.46
C VAL A 159 8.03 3.02 -10.98
N ALA A 160 7.06 2.65 -10.15
CA ALA A 160 5.84 1.98 -10.62
C ALA A 160 4.68 2.26 -9.67
N SER A 161 3.47 2.28 -10.21
CA SER A 161 2.26 2.32 -9.41
C SER A 161 1.15 1.53 -10.07
N ASN A 162 0.29 0.88 -9.28
CA ASN A 162 -0.88 0.17 -9.76
C ASN A 162 -1.92 0.07 -8.65
N SER A 163 -3.16 -0.25 -9.02
CA SER A 163 -4.20 -0.62 -8.07
C SER A 163 -4.88 -1.92 -8.45
N LEU A 164 -5.40 -2.63 -7.44
CA LEU A 164 -6.10 -3.90 -7.60
C LEU A 164 -7.22 -3.82 -8.65
N LYS A 165 -7.96 -2.70 -8.69
CA LYS A 165 -9.03 -2.48 -9.66
C LYS A 165 -8.61 -1.64 -10.88
N GLY A 166 -7.32 -1.31 -11.03
CA GLY A 166 -6.80 -0.54 -12.16
C GLY A 166 -7.30 0.91 -12.24
N ARG A 167 -7.71 1.51 -11.13
CA ARG A 167 -8.37 2.84 -11.05
C ARG A 167 -7.40 4.03 -10.92
N GLY A 168 -6.17 3.89 -11.38
CA GLY A 168 -5.13 4.90 -11.19
C GLY A 168 -4.78 5.14 -9.72
N GLU A 169 -4.23 6.32 -9.42
CA GLU A 169 -3.67 6.70 -8.11
C GLU A 169 -4.72 7.28 -7.14
N TRP A 170 -5.80 6.53 -6.94
CA TRP A 170 -6.94 6.96 -6.12
C TRP A 170 -6.57 7.31 -4.67
N TRP A 171 -5.46 6.77 -4.16
CA TRP A 171 -4.99 6.98 -2.78
C TRP A 171 -4.66 8.44 -2.47
N THR A 172 -4.40 9.26 -3.48
CA THR A 172 -4.19 10.71 -3.34
C THR A 172 -5.43 11.46 -2.83
N GLN A 173 -6.61 10.82 -2.88
CA GLN A 173 -7.89 11.43 -2.52
C GLN A 173 -8.35 11.11 -1.09
N TYR A 174 -7.64 10.23 -0.38
CA TYR A 174 -8.02 9.76 0.96
C TYR A 174 -6.98 10.14 1.99
N GLN A 175 -7.43 10.39 3.23
CA GLN A 175 -6.51 10.65 4.34
C GLN A 175 -5.90 9.32 4.83
N PRO A 176 -4.55 9.23 4.92
CA PRO A 176 -3.88 8.00 5.30
C PRO A 176 -3.96 7.76 6.81
N VAL A 177 -4.23 6.51 7.21
CA VAL A 177 -4.10 6.05 8.60
C VAL A 177 -2.93 5.06 8.68
N GLN A 178 -1.89 5.45 9.40
CA GLN A 178 -0.64 4.68 9.52
C GLN A 178 -0.64 3.76 10.76
N GLY A 179 0.35 2.85 10.83
CA GLY A 179 0.60 2.02 12.02
C GLY A 179 -0.22 0.72 12.10
N PHE A 180 -0.96 0.40 11.04
CA PHE A 180 -1.89 -0.74 11.00
C PHE A 180 -1.62 -1.74 9.87
N VAL A 181 -0.67 -1.42 9.00
CA VAL A 181 -0.21 -2.26 7.90
C VAL A 181 1.24 -2.65 8.21
N LEU A 182 1.47 -3.94 8.37
CA LEU A 182 2.69 -4.53 8.92
C LEU A 182 3.44 -5.27 7.82
N ASN A 183 4.77 -5.19 7.81
CA ASN A 183 5.57 -6.00 6.90
C ASN A 183 5.73 -7.43 7.46
N LYS A 184 6.12 -8.38 6.62
CA LYS A 184 6.24 -9.80 6.99
C LYS A 184 7.05 -10.05 8.28
N SER A 185 8.13 -9.30 8.52
CA SER A 185 8.98 -9.48 9.71
C SER A 185 8.30 -9.10 11.03
N GLU A 186 7.22 -8.32 10.96
CA GLU A 186 6.44 -7.84 12.12
C GLU A 186 5.23 -8.73 12.42
N THR A 187 5.13 -9.89 11.76
CA THR A 187 3.97 -10.78 11.81
C THR A 187 4.36 -12.19 12.24
N PRO A 188 3.38 -13.03 12.64
CA PRO A 188 3.61 -14.45 12.85
C PRO A 188 4.13 -15.22 11.62
N PHE A 189 4.05 -14.64 10.42
CA PHE A 189 4.54 -15.23 9.17
C PHE A 189 6.02 -14.97 8.91
N SER A 190 6.73 -14.29 9.81
CA SER A 190 8.14 -13.87 9.64
C SER A 190 9.08 -15.02 9.26
N HIS A 191 8.85 -16.23 9.77
CA HIS A 191 9.68 -17.41 9.54
C HIS A 191 9.20 -18.32 8.41
N LEU A 192 8.07 -18.03 7.78
CA LEU A 192 7.50 -18.86 6.71
C LEU A 192 7.92 -18.36 5.32
N ALA A 193 7.98 -19.25 4.33
CA ALA A 193 8.17 -18.88 2.92
C ALA A 193 9.35 -17.90 2.68
N TRP A 194 10.52 -18.17 3.28
CA TRP A 194 11.66 -17.25 3.26
C TRP A 194 12.12 -16.85 1.85
N ASP A 195 12.16 -17.81 0.92
CA ASP A 195 12.64 -17.57 -0.44
C ASP A 195 11.52 -17.18 -1.43
N TYR A 196 10.27 -17.08 -0.95
CA TYR A 196 9.12 -16.71 -1.79
C TYR A 196 8.96 -15.19 -1.92
N PHE A 197 9.28 -14.44 -0.86
CA PHE A 197 9.16 -12.98 -0.82
C PHE A 197 10.53 -12.33 -0.78
N GLU A 198 10.64 -11.14 -1.39
CA GLU A 198 11.87 -10.36 -1.39
C GLU A 198 12.34 -10.03 0.05
N PRO A 199 13.65 -10.02 0.32
CA PRO A 199 14.17 -9.83 1.66
C PRO A 199 13.79 -8.46 2.21
N VAL A 200 13.21 -8.40 3.40
CA VAL A 200 12.90 -7.13 4.07
C VAL A 200 14.20 -6.54 4.64
N LYS A 201 14.48 -5.29 4.31
CA LYS A 201 15.60 -4.54 4.88
C LYS A 201 15.38 -4.38 6.38
N ALA A 202 16.36 -4.81 7.18
CA ALA A 202 16.28 -4.69 8.63
C ALA A 202 16.18 -3.22 9.04
N LYS A 203 15.27 -2.90 9.97
CA LYS A 203 15.23 -1.57 10.60
C LYS A 203 16.52 -1.40 11.41
N THR A 204 17.41 -0.53 10.96
CA THR A 204 18.55 -0.10 11.76
C THR A 204 17.98 0.64 12.97
N SER A 205 18.07 0.04 14.16
CA SER A 205 17.76 0.77 15.39
C SER A 205 18.87 1.81 15.56
N GLY A 206 18.55 3.07 15.29
CA GLY A 206 19.44 4.17 15.64
C GLY A 206 19.57 4.25 17.16
N ASN A 207 20.80 4.19 17.66
CA ASN A 207 21.13 4.61 19.02
C ASN A 207 20.99 6.13 19.15
#